data_AF-A0A925BUB1-F1
#
_entry.id   AF-A0A925BUB1-F1
#
_cell.length_a   1.000
_cell.length_b   1.000
_cell.length_c   1.000
_cell.angle_alpha   90.00
_cell.angle_beta   90.00
_cell.angle_gamma   90.00
#
_symmetry.space_group_name_H-M   'P 1'
#
loop_
_entity.id
_entity.type
_entity.pdbx_description
1 polymer ?
#
loop_
_entity_poly.entity_id
_entity_poly.type
_entity_poly.pdbx_seq_one_letter_code
_entity_poly.pdbx_strand_id
1 'polypeptide(L)'
;EYEQYMVPVLARFNGRPEVSPEGQIVYHFPDLQTTVTESRRKSISDYLQEYRYVFSRASRGQVIAASSLGAFLLALAIVLNVSLAGGVTLVGTAATFVKTIAILSLGYSVAYLSIPVIRNSWIGWRNRKISDRNAERQQRSLLLKGADPTIQQKLSYAQQFAAETVIRNDDLIYTTERDLIDQESDRAAQIDAEWQKRLEKRDLE
;
A
#
# COMPACT_ATOMS: atom_id res chain seq x y z
N GLU A 1 -12.61 27.30 -8.80
CA GLU A 1 -12.86 26.55 -7.56
C GLU A 1 -12.19 25.17 -7.54
N TYR A 2 -12.35 24.36 -8.61
CA TYR A 2 -11.95 22.95 -8.66
C TYR A 2 -10.46 22.57 -8.50
N GLU A 3 -9.49 23.48 -8.32
CA GLU A 3 -8.05 23.12 -8.29
C GLU A 3 -7.32 23.48 -6.99
N GLN A 4 -7.98 24.11 -6.02
CA GLN A 4 -7.33 24.51 -4.75
C GLN A 4 -6.74 23.33 -3.96
N TYR A 5 -7.25 22.11 -4.15
CA TYR A 5 -6.71 20.91 -3.52
C TYR A 5 -5.30 20.53 -4.01
N MET A 6 -4.84 21.05 -5.16
CA MET A 6 -3.50 20.77 -5.68
C MET A 6 -2.42 21.70 -5.12
N VAL A 7 -2.76 22.93 -4.71
CA VAL A 7 -1.83 23.91 -4.13
C VAL A 7 -0.91 23.30 -3.04
N PRO A 8 -1.41 22.61 -1.99
CA PRO A 8 -0.54 22.03 -0.97
C PRO A 8 0.32 20.85 -1.47
N VAL A 9 -0.10 20.16 -2.54
CA VAL A 9 0.64 19.04 -3.13
C VAL A 9 1.78 19.56 -4.01
N LEU A 10 1.50 20.56 -4.84
CA LEU A 10 2.49 21.27 -5.66
C LEU A 10 3.57 21.88 -4.77
N ALA A 11 3.19 22.62 -3.73
CA ALA A 11 4.13 23.22 -2.78
C ALA A 11 4.97 22.18 -2.00
N ARG A 12 4.40 21.02 -1.66
CA ARG A 12 5.09 19.98 -0.88
C ARG A 12 6.07 19.14 -1.70
N PHE A 13 5.77 18.88 -2.96
CA PHE A 13 6.52 17.96 -3.82
C PHE A 13 7.19 18.68 -5.01
N ASN A 14 7.45 19.98 -4.87
CA ASN A 14 8.09 20.82 -5.89
C ASN A 14 7.42 20.69 -7.28
N GLY A 15 6.09 20.53 -7.26
CA GLY A 15 5.29 20.33 -8.45
C GLY A 15 4.91 21.65 -9.11
N ARG A 16 4.83 21.66 -10.43
CA ARG A 16 4.42 22.84 -11.21
C ARG A 16 3.29 22.53 -12.20
N PRO A 17 2.34 23.45 -12.42
CA PRO A 17 1.34 23.33 -13.48
C PRO A 17 1.93 23.74 -14.82
N GLU A 18 1.87 22.85 -15.80
CA GLU A 18 2.20 23.08 -17.20
C GLU A 18 0.90 23.20 -18.00
N VAL A 19 0.80 24.17 -18.92
CA VAL A 19 -0.42 24.43 -19.70
C VAL A 19 -0.16 24.10 -21.17
N SER A 20 -1.01 23.27 -21.78
CA SER A 20 -0.90 22.91 -23.20
C SER A 20 -1.30 24.09 -24.10
N PRO A 21 -0.92 24.11 -25.39
CA PRO A 21 -1.35 25.13 -26.35
C PRO A 21 -2.88 25.27 -26.46
N GLU A 22 -3.62 24.18 -26.18
CA GLU A 22 -5.08 24.10 -26.17
C GLU A 22 -5.70 24.53 -24.81
N GLY A 23 -4.88 25.03 -23.88
CA GLY A 23 -5.31 25.50 -22.56
C GLY A 23 -5.49 24.42 -21.50
N GLN A 24 -4.97 23.20 -21.71
CA GLN A 24 -5.16 22.08 -20.79
C GLN A 24 -4.04 22.02 -19.73
N ILE A 25 -4.42 21.94 -18.45
CA ILE A 25 -3.44 21.89 -17.34
C ILE A 25 -2.97 20.45 -17.06
N VAL A 26 -1.65 20.24 -16.98
CA VAL A 26 -0.96 19.02 -16.53
C VAL A 26 -0.06 19.39 -15.35
N TYR A 27 -0.10 18.62 -14.27
CA TYR A 27 0.80 18.83 -13.13
C TYR A 27 2.05 17.95 -13.26
N HIS A 28 3.23 18.58 -13.26
CA HIS A 28 4.53 17.92 -13.38
C HIS A 28 5.29 17.95 -12.05
N PHE A 29 5.92 16.83 -11.68
CA PHE A 29 6.63 16.64 -10.40
C PHE A 29 8.04 16.05 -10.67
N PRO A 30 9.04 16.89 -11.01
CA PRO A 30 10.37 16.42 -11.42
C PRO A 30 11.08 15.62 -10.32
N ASP A 31 10.98 16.07 -9.07
CA ASP A 31 11.68 15.47 -7.92
C ASP A 31 11.14 14.06 -7.60
N LEU A 32 9.89 13.76 -8.00
CA LEU A 32 9.29 12.42 -7.88
C LEU A 32 9.61 11.50 -9.06
N GLN A 33 10.24 12.03 -10.12
CA GLN A 33 10.69 11.29 -11.31
C GLN A 33 12.20 11.06 -11.31
N THR A 34 12.88 11.35 -10.19
CA THR A 34 14.33 11.18 -10.05
C THR A 34 14.63 9.92 -9.23
N THR A 35 15.43 9.01 -9.78
CA THR A 35 15.81 7.73 -9.17
C THR A 35 17.32 7.47 -9.27
N VAL A 36 17.87 6.68 -8.36
CA VAL A 36 19.25 6.18 -8.41
C VAL A 36 19.31 4.75 -9.00
N THR A 37 18.17 4.07 -9.11
CA THR A 37 18.06 2.72 -9.69
C THR A 37 17.21 2.75 -10.95
N GLU A 38 17.75 2.27 -12.06
CA GLU A 38 17.03 2.16 -13.33
C GLU A 38 15.84 1.17 -13.19
N SER A 39 14.64 1.75 -13.00
CA SER A 39 13.42 0.98 -12.76
C SER A 39 12.96 0.36 -14.08
N ARG A 40 13.14 -0.97 -14.23
CA ARG A 40 12.54 -1.69 -15.37
C ARG A 40 11.04 -1.42 -15.37
N ARG A 41 10.57 -0.67 -16.37
CA ARG A 41 9.15 -0.27 -16.56
C ARG A 41 8.20 -1.40 -16.16
N LYS A 42 7.68 -1.31 -14.94
CA LYS A 42 6.77 -2.31 -14.40
C LYS A 42 5.44 -2.12 -15.10
N SER A 43 4.86 -3.19 -15.65
CA SER A 43 3.48 -3.11 -16.15
C SER A 43 2.57 -2.71 -14.99
N ILE A 44 2.10 -1.47 -15.03
CA ILE A 44 1.09 -0.94 -14.12
C ILE A 44 -0.27 -1.44 -14.65
N SER A 45 -1.17 -1.81 -13.74
CA SER A 45 -2.55 -2.13 -14.08
C SER A 45 -3.20 -0.99 -14.85
N ASP A 46 -4.04 -1.31 -15.85
CA ASP A 46 -4.86 -0.36 -16.64
C ASP A 46 -5.69 0.61 -15.79
N TYR A 47 -5.92 0.28 -14.52
CA TYR A 47 -6.62 1.10 -13.55
C TYR A 47 -6.11 0.84 -12.13
N LEU A 48 -6.28 1.84 -11.26
CA LEU A 48 -5.97 1.74 -9.83
C LEU A 48 -6.95 0.78 -9.14
N GLN A 49 -6.45 -0.36 -8.67
CA GLN A 49 -7.23 -1.38 -7.98
C GLN A 49 -7.00 -1.33 -6.46
N GLU A 50 -8.07 -1.16 -5.68
CA GLU A 50 -8.01 -1.31 -4.22
C GLU A 50 -7.87 -2.79 -3.82
N TYR A 51 -6.93 -3.10 -2.94
CA TYR A 51 -6.72 -4.44 -2.41
C TYR A 51 -7.85 -4.86 -1.47
N ARG A 52 -8.26 -6.14 -1.56
CA ARG A 52 -9.27 -6.73 -0.66
C ARG A 52 -8.62 -7.11 0.68
N TYR A 53 -9.36 -6.92 1.77
CA TYR A 53 -8.96 -7.38 3.10
C TYR A 53 -8.98 -8.92 3.16
N VAL A 54 -7.85 -9.52 3.50
CA VAL A 54 -7.74 -10.97 3.73
C VAL A 54 -8.10 -11.29 5.18
N PHE A 55 -8.95 -12.30 5.40
CA PHE A 55 -9.40 -12.70 6.74
C PHE A 55 -8.25 -13.19 7.62
N SER A 56 -7.41 -14.10 7.09
CA SER A 56 -6.26 -14.69 7.78
C SER A 56 -5.17 -15.07 6.77
N ARG A 57 -3.91 -15.05 7.21
CA ARG A 57 -2.77 -15.62 6.47
C ARG A 57 -2.57 -17.12 6.77
N ALA A 58 -3.39 -17.70 7.64
CA ALA A 58 -3.33 -19.12 7.97
C ALA A 58 -3.66 -20.00 6.75
N SER A 59 -2.96 -21.13 6.64
CA SER A 59 -3.26 -22.15 5.63
C SER A 59 -4.66 -22.76 5.83
N ARG A 60 -5.23 -23.37 4.79
CA ARG A 60 -6.52 -24.08 4.89
C ARG A 60 -6.51 -25.13 6.01
N GLY A 61 -5.41 -25.87 6.17
CA GLY A 61 -5.23 -26.85 7.24
C GLY A 61 -5.28 -26.23 8.64
N GLN A 62 -4.62 -25.08 8.85
CA GLN A 62 -4.68 -24.35 10.12
C GLN A 62 -6.08 -23.81 10.43
N VAL A 63 -6.81 -23.31 9.43
CA VAL A 63 -8.20 -22.87 9.61
C VAL A 63 -9.10 -24.04 10.00
N ILE A 64 -9.01 -25.17 9.29
CA ILE A 64 -9.76 -26.39 9.61
C ILE A 64 -9.42 -26.87 11.02
N ALA A 65 -8.13 -27.01 11.36
CA ALA A 65 -7.69 -27.46 12.68
C ALA A 65 -8.20 -26.55 13.81
N ALA A 66 -8.13 -25.22 13.63
CA ALA A 66 -8.67 -24.27 14.60
C ALA A 66 -10.20 -24.39 14.74
N SER A 67 -10.94 -24.48 13.63
CA SER A 67 -12.39 -24.68 13.67
C SER A 67 -12.79 -25.99 14.33
N SER A 68 -12.09 -27.10 14.03
CA SER A 68 -12.30 -28.41 14.66
C SER A 68 -12.00 -28.38 16.15
N LEU A 69 -10.89 -27.75 16.57
CA LEU A 69 -10.54 -27.59 17.98
C LEU A 69 -11.59 -26.76 18.73
N GLY A 70 -12.03 -25.63 18.16
CA GLY A 70 -13.08 -24.80 18.76
C GLY A 70 -14.41 -25.54 18.90
N ALA A 71 -14.82 -26.30 17.88
CA ALA A 71 -16.03 -27.12 17.93
C ALA A 71 -15.94 -28.25 18.99
N PHE A 72 -14.77 -28.89 19.10
CA PHE A 72 -14.51 -29.92 20.10
C PHE A 72 -14.53 -29.35 21.54
N LEU A 73 -13.88 -28.21 21.78
CA LEU A 73 -13.92 -27.51 23.07
C LEU A 73 -15.35 -27.09 23.44
N LEU A 74 -16.13 -26.59 22.48
CA LEU A 74 -17.54 -26.25 22.70
C LEU A 74 -18.38 -27.48 23.07
N ALA A 75 -18.20 -28.60 22.37
CA ALA A 75 -18.90 -29.85 22.67
C ALA A 75 -18.57 -30.37 24.08
N LEU A 76 -17.28 -30.38 24.46
CA LEU A 76 -16.86 -30.75 25.82
C LEU A 76 -17.44 -29.80 26.88
N ALA A 77 -17.43 -28.49 26.64
CA ALA A 77 -17.99 -27.52 27.57
C ALA A 77 -19.51 -27.70 27.73
N ILE A 78 -20.24 -28.01 26.66
CA ILE A 78 -21.69 -28.33 26.72
C ILE A 78 -21.91 -29.60 27.55
N VAL A 79 -21.21 -30.70 27.25
CA VAL A 79 -21.34 -31.97 27.98
C VAL A 79 -21.03 -31.78 29.47
N LEU A 80 -19.99 -31.02 29.80
CA LEU A 80 -19.63 -30.69 31.18
C LEU A 80 -20.77 -29.93 31.90
N ASN A 81 -21.28 -28.85 31.31
CA ASN A 81 -22.34 -28.04 31.91
C ASN A 81 -23.66 -28.84 32.05
N VAL A 82 -24.02 -29.67 31.06
CA VAL A 82 -25.20 -30.55 31.13
C VAL A 82 -25.02 -31.60 32.24
N SER A 83 -23.84 -32.20 32.39
CA SER A 83 -23.55 -33.18 33.45
C SER A 83 -23.65 -32.55 34.85
N LEU A 84 -23.11 -31.33 35.01
CA LEU A 84 -23.21 -30.54 36.26
C LEU A 84 -24.64 -30.11 36.61
N ALA A 85 -25.51 -29.93 35.62
CA ALA A 85 -26.93 -29.68 35.82
C ALA A 85 -27.71 -30.97 36.15
N GLY A 86 -27.32 -32.11 35.55
CA GLY A 86 -27.97 -33.41 35.68
C GLY A 86 -27.78 -34.16 37.00
N GLY A 87 -27.33 -33.49 38.07
CA GLY A 87 -27.29 -34.07 39.42
C GLY A 87 -25.93 -34.61 39.90
N VAL A 88 -24.81 -34.25 39.25
CA VAL A 88 -23.47 -34.55 39.80
C VAL A 88 -23.27 -33.84 41.14
N THR A 89 -23.27 -34.60 42.23
CA THR A 89 -23.19 -34.12 43.63
C THR A 89 -21.76 -33.76 44.03
N LEU A 90 -21.33 -32.56 43.63
CA LEU A 90 -20.15 -31.92 44.22
C LEU A 90 -20.54 -31.25 45.55
N VAL A 91 -19.75 -31.48 46.61
CA VAL A 91 -19.99 -30.96 47.96
C VAL A 91 -18.91 -29.92 48.33
N GLY A 92 -19.31 -28.86 49.04
CA GLY A 92 -18.40 -27.82 49.52
C GLY A 92 -17.93 -26.83 48.45
N THR A 93 -16.86 -26.08 48.75
CA THR A 93 -16.32 -25.00 47.91
C THR A 93 -15.88 -25.45 46.51
N ALA A 94 -15.47 -26.71 46.37
CA ALA A 94 -15.16 -27.33 45.08
C ALA A 94 -16.32 -27.28 44.08
N ALA A 95 -17.57 -27.42 44.56
CA ALA A 95 -18.76 -27.37 43.72
C ALA A 95 -18.93 -26.02 43.01
N THR A 96 -18.76 -24.93 43.75
CA THR A 96 -18.83 -23.56 43.21
C THR A 96 -17.69 -23.30 42.23
N PHE A 97 -16.46 -23.73 42.56
CA PHE A 97 -15.30 -23.57 41.69
C PHE A 97 -15.48 -24.27 40.33
N VAL A 98 -15.90 -25.54 40.33
CA VAL A 98 -16.13 -26.31 39.10
C VAL A 98 -17.27 -25.71 38.27
N LYS A 99 -18.38 -25.27 38.89
CA LYS A 99 -19.49 -24.60 38.18
C LYS A 99 -19.04 -23.29 37.51
N THR A 100 -18.26 -22.47 38.21
CA THR A 100 -17.71 -21.23 37.64
C THR A 100 -16.81 -21.51 36.43
N ILE A 101 -15.89 -22.48 36.54
CA ILE A 101 -15.02 -22.87 35.41
C ILE A 101 -15.84 -23.45 34.25
N ALA A 102 -16.87 -24.26 34.53
CA ALA A 102 -17.73 -24.82 33.49
C ALA A 102 -18.42 -23.72 32.66
N ILE A 103 -19.01 -22.72 33.32
CA ILE A 103 -19.65 -21.58 32.64
C ILE A 103 -18.62 -20.73 31.86
N LEU A 104 -17.45 -20.46 32.46
CA LEU A 104 -16.38 -19.72 31.79
C LEU A 104 -15.84 -20.47 30.55
N SER A 105 -15.68 -21.79 30.63
CA SER A 105 -15.23 -22.62 29.50
C SER A 105 -16.21 -22.63 28.34
N LEU A 106 -17.52 -22.61 28.65
CA LEU A 106 -18.59 -22.50 27.65
C LEU A 106 -18.55 -21.12 26.97
N GLY A 107 -18.48 -20.04 27.75
CA GLY A 107 -18.36 -18.68 27.23
C GLY A 107 -17.12 -18.49 26.36
N TYR A 108 -15.97 -19.00 26.80
CA TYR A 108 -14.72 -19.00 26.02
C TYR A 108 -14.88 -19.73 24.68
N SER A 109 -15.44 -20.93 24.69
CA SER A 109 -15.60 -21.75 23.48
C SER A 109 -16.56 -21.10 22.47
N VAL A 110 -17.63 -20.46 22.95
CA VAL A 110 -18.55 -19.64 22.13
C VAL A 110 -17.82 -18.43 21.55
N ALA A 111 -17.03 -17.70 22.35
CA ALA A 111 -16.26 -16.54 21.89
C ALA A 111 -15.21 -16.93 20.84
N TYR A 112 -14.50 -18.05 21.05
CA TYR A 112 -13.49 -18.59 20.15
C TYR A 112 -14.01 -18.84 18.73
N LEU A 113 -15.25 -19.32 18.60
CA LEU A 113 -15.89 -19.55 17.29
C LEU A 113 -16.60 -18.32 16.73
N SER A 114 -17.30 -17.56 17.57
CA SER A 114 -18.14 -16.43 17.12
C SER A 114 -17.32 -15.21 16.64
N ILE A 115 -16.21 -14.89 17.30
CA ILE A 115 -15.35 -13.75 16.92
C ILE A 115 -14.80 -13.92 15.48
N PRO A 116 -14.21 -15.07 15.08
CA PRO A 116 -13.88 -15.37 13.69
C PRO A 116 -15.04 -15.20 12.71
N VAL A 117 -16.23 -15.71 13.03
CA VAL A 117 -17.40 -15.64 12.15
C VAL A 117 -17.86 -14.19 11.93
N ILE A 118 -18.00 -13.42 13.01
CA ILE A 118 -18.38 -11.99 12.95
C ILE A 118 -17.35 -11.20 12.13
N ARG A 119 -16.06 -11.41 12.39
CA ARG A 119 -14.96 -10.77 11.65
C ARG A 119 -15.00 -11.13 10.16
N ASN A 120 -15.25 -12.39 9.81
CA ASN A 120 -15.32 -12.83 8.42
C ASN A 120 -16.49 -12.16 7.68
N SER A 121 -17.68 -12.10 8.29
CA SER A 121 -18.86 -11.42 7.74
C SER A 121 -18.60 -9.92 7.51
N TRP A 122 -17.98 -9.24 8.48
CA TRP A 122 -17.61 -7.83 8.37
C TRP A 122 -16.59 -7.58 7.25
N ILE A 123 -15.55 -8.42 7.15
CA ILE A 123 -14.55 -8.35 6.07
C ILE A 123 -15.21 -8.62 4.71
N GLY A 124 -16.14 -9.57 4.63
CA GLY A 124 -16.94 -9.84 3.44
C GLY A 124 -17.72 -8.61 2.95
N TRP A 125 -18.41 -7.91 3.85
CA TRP A 125 -19.12 -6.67 3.54
C TRP A 125 -18.19 -5.54 3.06
N ARG A 126 -17.06 -5.31 3.74
CA ARG A 126 -16.05 -4.34 3.28
C ARG A 126 -15.49 -4.69 1.90
N ASN A 127 -15.24 -5.98 1.65
CA ASN A 127 -14.72 -6.47 0.39
C ASN A 127 -15.71 -6.36 -0.77
N ARG A 128 -17.02 -6.41 -0.53
CA ARG A 128 -18.03 -6.09 -1.55
C ARG A 128 -17.89 -4.64 -2.00
N LYS A 129 -17.92 -3.69 -1.06
CA LYS A 129 -17.72 -2.25 -1.35
C LYS A 129 -16.41 -1.94 -2.08
N ILE A 130 -15.34 -2.67 -1.80
CA ILE A 130 -14.06 -2.57 -2.55
C ILE A 130 -14.21 -3.08 -3.98
N SER A 131 -14.89 -4.23 -4.15
CA SER A 131 -15.20 -4.79 -5.47
C SER A 131 -16.01 -3.82 -6.33
N ASP A 132 -17.03 -3.20 -5.75
CA ASP A 132 -17.93 -2.26 -6.44
C ASP A 132 -17.15 -1.03 -6.96
N ARG A 133 -16.32 -0.41 -6.10
CA ARG A 133 -15.45 0.71 -6.51
C ARG A 133 -14.37 0.32 -7.52
N ASN A 134 -13.88 -0.92 -7.46
CA ASN A 134 -12.92 -1.41 -8.45
C ASN A 134 -13.56 -1.66 -9.81
N ALA A 135 -14.80 -2.14 -9.86
CA ALA A 135 -15.57 -2.28 -11.09
C ALA A 135 -15.85 -0.91 -11.72
N GLU A 136 -16.21 0.09 -10.91
CA GLU A 136 -16.39 1.48 -11.39
C GLU A 136 -15.07 2.06 -11.98
N ARG A 137 -13.93 1.88 -11.30
CA ARG A 137 -12.62 2.32 -11.82
C ARG A 137 -12.22 1.60 -13.11
N GLN A 138 -12.53 0.31 -13.22
CA GLN A 138 -12.32 -0.46 -14.44
C GLN A 138 -13.16 0.10 -15.60
N GLN A 139 -14.46 0.35 -15.37
CA GLN A 139 -15.34 0.97 -16.38
C GLN A 139 -14.84 2.35 -16.82
N ARG A 140 -14.42 3.21 -15.88
CA ARG A 140 -13.83 4.52 -16.19
C ARG A 140 -12.55 4.40 -17.04
N SER A 141 -11.69 3.42 -16.76
CA SER A 141 -10.49 3.15 -17.58
C SER A 141 -10.85 2.69 -18.99
N LEU A 142 -11.89 1.86 -19.16
CA LEU A 142 -12.37 1.45 -20.49
C LEU A 142 -12.91 2.65 -21.30
N LEU A 143 -13.58 3.62 -20.66
CA LEU A 143 -13.99 4.87 -21.32
C LEU A 143 -12.78 5.71 -21.78
N LEU A 144 -11.70 5.74 -21.01
CA LEU A 144 -10.45 6.40 -21.40
C LEU A 144 -9.70 5.69 -22.55
N LYS A 145 -9.94 4.39 -22.77
CA LYS A 145 -9.40 3.67 -23.95
C LYS A 145 -10.17 3.99 -25.24
N GLY A 146 -11.46 4.33 -25.13
CA GLY A 146 -12.28 4.85 -26.24
C GLY A 146 -12.32 6.38 -26.30
N ALA A 147 -11.25 7.06 -25.86
CA ALA A 147 -11.26 8.48 -25.52
C ALA A 147 -11.62 9.43 -26.67
N ASP A 148 -12.40 10.46 -26.31
CA ASP A 148 -12.56 11.74 -27.01
C ASP A 148 -11.20 12.33 -27.45
N PRO A 149 -11.08 12.91 -28.66
CA PRO A 149 -9.85 13.54 -29.15
C PRO A 149 -9.19 14.51 -28.16
N THR A 150 -9.99 15.27 -27.39
CA THR A 150 -9.50 16.23 -26.40
C THR A 150 -8.72 15.57 -25.25
N ILE A 151 -9.13 14.36 -24.85
CA ILE A 151 -8.48 13.57 -23.81
C ILE A 151 -7.22 12.89 -24.36
N GLN A 152 -7.24 12.46 -25.63
CA GLN A 152 -6.06 11.92 -26.30
C GLN A 152 -4.94 12.97 -26.41
N GLN A 153 -5.29 14.21 -26.79
CA GLN A 153 -4.38 15.36 -26.78
C GLN A 153 -3.80 15.62 -25.39
N LYS A 154 -4.65 15.61 -24.34
CA LYS A 154 -4.17 15.81 -22.96
C LYS A 154 -3.16 14.75 -22.53
N LEU A 155 -3.43 13.50 -22.88
CA LEU A 155 -2.57 12.37 -22.55
C LEU A 155 -1.24 12.42 -23.34
N SER A 156 -1.26 12.81 -24.62
CA SER A 156 -0.02 12.94 -25.40
C SER A 156 0.85 14.12 -24.92
N TYR A 157 0.24 15.23 -24.49
CA TYR A 157 0.96 16.33 -23.85
C TYR A 157 1.57 15.88 -22.50
N ALA A 158 0.78 15.21 -21.65
CA ALA A 158 1.26 14.71 -20.36
C ALA A 158 2.40 13.68 -20.49
N GLN A 159 2.43 12.88 -21.56
CA GLN A 159 3.51 11.91 -21.84
C GLN A 159 4.88 12.58 -22.06
N GLN A 160 4.93 13.83 -22.51
CA GLN A 160 6.18 14.58 -22.68
C GLN A 160 6.88 14.82 -21.33
N PHE A 161 6.10 14.90 -20.25
CA PHE A 161 6.56 15.09 -18.88
C PHE A 161 6.68 13.78 -18.09
N ALA A 162 6.66 12.61 -18.74
CA ALA A 162 6.69 11.30 -18.09
C ALA A 162 8.09 10.64 -18.11
N ALA A 163 9.14 11.37 -18.48
CA ALA A 163 10.52 10.88 -18.49
C ALA A 163 11.08 10.76 -17.06
N GLU A 164 11.70 9.63 -16.74
CA GLU A 164 12.38 9.38 -15.47
C GLU A 164 13.85 9.81 -15.58
N THR A 165 14.33 10.61 -14.64
CA THR A 165 15.73 11.03 -14.53
C THR A 165 16.47 10.02 -13.66
N VAL A 166 17.35 9.21 -14.27
CA VAL A 166 18.17 8.24 -13.55
C VAL A 166 19.53 8.85 -13.26
N ILE A 167 19.81 9.15 -11.99
CA ILE A 167 21.12 9.59 -11.51
C ILE A 167 22.04 8.37 -11.47
N ARG A 168 23.11 8.38 -12.26
CA ARG A 168 24.18 7.36 -12.28
C ARG A 168 25.33 7.81 -11.39
N ASN A 169 26.24 6.88 -11.05
CA ASN A 169 27.43 7.21 -10.25
C ASN A 169 28.31 8.28 -10.90
N ASP A 170 28.33 8.35 -12.23
CA ASP A 170 29.06 9.35 -13.00
C ASP A 170 28.43 10.76 -12.88
N ASP A 171 27.14 10.85 -12.54
CA ASP A 171 26.41 12.11 -12.31
C ASP A 171 26.52 12.62 -10.86
N LEU A 172 27.04 11.81 -9.93
CA LEU A 172 27.16 12.16 -8.52
C LEU A 172 28.38 13.05 -8.26
N ILE A 173 28.17 14.30 -7.83
CA ILE A 173 29.25 15.22 -7.43
C ILE A 173 29.86 14.82 -6.06
N TYR A 174 29.07 14.23 -5.17
CA TYR A 174 29.51 13.66 -3.90
C TYR A 174 28.75 12.36 -3.59
N THR A 175 29.40 11.40 -2.93
CA THR A 175 28.80 10.19 -2.36
C THR A 175 29.06 10.12 -0.86
N THR A 176 28.15 9.48 -0.12
CA THR A 176 28.29 9.20 1.32
C THR A 176 29.14 7.95 1.61
N GLU A 177 29.56 7.21 0.59
CA GLU A 177 30.36 5.98 0.72
C GLU A 177 31.86 6.25 0.92
N ARG A 178 32.30 7.49 0.69
CA ARG A 178 33.70 7.94 0.80
C ARG A 178 33.78 9.22 1.62
N ASP A 179 34.95 9.51 2.18
CA ASP A 179 35.19 10.80 2.83
C ASP A 179 35.16 11.96 1.81
N LEU A 180 34.87 13.16 2.27
CA LEU A 180 34.83 14.35 1.42
C LEU A 180 36.22 14.74 0.90
N ILE A 181 37.26 14.62 1.74
CA ILE A 181 38.63 15.05 1.42
C ILE A 181 39.19 14.18 0.28
N ASP A 182 38.98 12.86 0.36
CA ASP A 182 39.40 11.92 -0.68
C ASP A 182 38.69 12.22 -2.02
N GLN A 183 37.38 12.50 -1.97
CA GLN A 183 36.57 12.80 -3.17
C GLN A 183 36.96 14.12 -3.83
N GLU A 184 37.24 15.16 -3.05
CA GLU A 184 37.72 16.45 -3.58
C GLU A 184 39.12 16.30 -4.20
N SER A 185 40.01 15.53 -3.57
CA SER A 185 41.35 15.26 -4.10
C SER A 185 41.33 14.47 -5.41
N ASP A 186 40.52 13.40 -5.50
CA ASP A 186 40.37 12.58 -6.71
C ASP A 186 39.77 13.37 -7.90
N ARG A 187 38.98 14.42 -7.63
CA ARG A 187 38.21 15.15 -8.65
C ARG A 187 38.74 16.54 -8.99
N ALA A 188 39.65 17.12 -8.20
CA ALA A 188 40.22 18.44 -8.45
C ALA A 188 40.71 18.62 -9.91
N ALA A 189 41.46 17.65 -10.44
CA ALA A 189 41.97 17.69 -11.82
C ALA A 189 40.87 17.64 -12.90
N GLN A 190 39.73 17.00 -12.63
CA GLN A 190 38.58 16.96 -13.54
C GLN A 190 37.81 18.29 -13.50
N ILE A 191 37.65 18.86 -12.31
CA ILE A 191 37.01 20.15 -12.08
C ILE A 191 37.80 21.27 -12.78
N ASP A 192 39.12 21.31 -12.60
CA ASP A 192 39.99 22.30 -13.26
C ASP A 192 39.91 22.21 -14.80
N ALA A 193 39.93 20.99 -15.34
CA ALA A 193 39.80 20.77 -16.78
C ALA A 193 38.43 21.21 -17.32
N GLU A 194 37.34 21.04 -16.56
CA GLU A 194 36.02 21.54 -16.95
C GLU A 194 35.95 23.08 -16.88
N TRP A 195 36.54 23.69 -15.86
CA TRP A 195 36.61 25.14 -15.73
C TRP A 195 37.36 25.80 -16.89
N GLN A 196 38.52 25.26 -17.29
CA GLN A 196 39.24 25.77 -18.47
C GLN A 196 38.36 25.69 -19.72
N LYS A 197 37.69 24.55 -19.94
CA LYS A 197 36.77 24.35 -21.07
C LYS A 197 35.60 25.34 -21.10
N ARG A 198 35.08 25.72 -19.93
CA ARG A 198 34.01 26.72 -19.79
C ARG A 198 34.51 28.16 -20.00
N LEU A 199 35.73 28.47 -19.58
CA LEU A 199 36.37 29.77 -19.81
C LEU A 199 36.67 29.97 -21.30
N GLU A 200 37.37 29.03 -21.94
CA GLU A 200 37.67 29.05 -23.38
C GLU A 200 36.40 29.22 -24.22
N LYS A 201 35.31 28.55 -23.85
CA LYS A 201 34.04 28.63 -24.57
C LYS A 201 33.34 29.98 -24.40
N ARG A 202 33.52 30.67 -23.27
CA ARG A 202 32.96 32.00 -22.99
C ARG A 202 33.77 33.12 -23.65
N ASP A 203 35.04 32.89 -23.94
CA ASP A 203 35.89 33.82 -24.68
C ASP A 203 35.72 33.68 -26.21
N LEU A 204 34.81 32.80 -26.66
CA LEU A 204 34.43 32.56 -28.06
C LEU A 204 32.98 32.99 -28.41
N GLU A 205 32.26 33.58 -27.45
CA GLU A 205 30.91 34.20 -27.61
C GLU A 205 30.99 35.73 -27.52
#